data_AF-A0A380NXA6-F1
#
_entry.id   AF-A0A380NXA6-F1
#
_cell.length_a   1.000
_cell.length_b   1.000
_cell.length_c   1.000
_cell.angle_alpha   90.00
_cell.angle_beta   90.00
_cell.angle_gamma   90.00
#
_symmetry.space_group_name_H-M   'P 1'
#
loop_
_entity.id
_entity.type
_entity.pdbx_description
1 polymer ?
#
loop_
_entity_poly.entity_id
_entity_poly.type
_entity_poly.pdbx_seq_one_letter_code
_entity_poly.pdbx_strand_id
1 'polypeptide(L)'
;MRVAHKPEEDYSQDLYKQLGLTPKTPIVMSIGRVAFEKNIDDVITAFAQVVERIPEAKLVIVGDGPARSALESQASDLGIRESVILWVRYNTRKSIVIIDLVMFCLSINF
;
A
#
# COMPACT_ATOMS: atom_id res chain seq x y z
N MET A 1 -11.11 4.33 20.96
CA MET A 1 -10.26 3.23 21.47
C MET A 1 -9.00 3.21 20.61
N ARG A 2 -7.93 3.89 21.04
CA ARG A 2 -6.63 3.84 20.35
C ARG A 2 -6.07 2.44 20.56
N VAL A 3 -5.77 1.71 19.49
CA VAL A 3 -5.08 0.43 19.58
C VAL A 3 -3.69 0.72 20.12
N ALA A 4 -3.45 0.43 21.40
CA ALA A 4 -2.15 0.55 22.01
C ALA A 4 -1.29 -0.63 21.55
N HIS A 5 -0.25 -0.34 20.76
CA HIS A 5 0.80 -1.30 20.42
C HIS A 5 1.62 -1.64 21.67
N LYS A 6 1.89 -2.94 21.90
CA LYS A 6 2.88 -3.39 22.90
C LYS A 6 4.27 -2.80 22.55
N PRO A 7 5.11 -2.41 23.53
CA PRO A 7 6.28 -1.56 23.29
C PRO A 7 7.54 -2.31 22.80
N GLU A 8 7.49 -3.63 22.61
CA GLU A 8 8.72 -4.43 22.55
C GLU A 8 9.36 -4.54 21.15
N GLU A 9 8.65 -4.29 20.04
CA GLU A 9 9.24 -4.37 18.68
C GLU A 9 8.56 -3.39 17.70
N ASP A 10 9.04 -2.15 17.64
CA ASP A 10 8.59 -1.16 16.65
C ASP A 10 9.24 -1.41 15.28
N TYR A 11 8.73 -2.40 14.55
CA TYR A 11 9.15 -2.72 13.18
C TYR A 11 8.79 -1.65 12.14
N SER A 12 8.06 -0.60 12.54
CA SER A 12 7.63 0.43 11.59
C SER A 12 8.82 1.21 11.03
N GLN A 13 9.84 1.49 11.86
CA GLN A 13 11.02 2.25 11.45
C GLN A 13 11.81 1.54 10.37
N ASP A 14 11.97 0.23 10.49
CA ASP A 14 12.66 -0.59 9.48
C ASP A 14 11.84 -0.68 8.19
N LEU A 15 10.51 -0.76 8.29
CA LEU A 15 9.62 -0.74 7.12
C LEU A 15 9.68 0.61 6.40
N TYR A 16 9.62 1.73 7.13
CA TYR A 16 9.78 3.07 6.55
C TYR A 16 11.12 3.16 5.80
N LYS A 17 12.22 2.72 6.40
CA LYS A 17 13.54 2.70 5.74
C LYS A 17 13.56 1.82 4.49
N GLN A 18 13.00 0.61 4.56
CA GLN A 18 12.96 -0.32 3.43
C GLN A 18 12.14 0.20 2.25
N LEU A 19 11.07 0.95 2.52
CA LEU A 19 10.23 1.58 1.52
C LEU A 19 10.74 2.97 1.07
N GLY A 20 11.84 3.47 1.67
CA GLY A 20 12.35 4.82 1.40
C GLY A 20 11.45 5.94 1.90
N LEU A 21 10.64 5.68 2.93
CA LEU A 21 9.63 6.58 3.47
C LEU A 21 10.05 7.12 4.84
N THR A 22 9.37 8.18 5.26
CA THR A 22 9.53 8.75 6.61
C THR A 22 8.26 8.55 7.44
N PRO A 23 8.33 8.53 8.78
CA PRO A 23 7.14 8.43 9.64
C PRO A 23 6.09 9.54 9.46
N LYS A 24 6.42 10.63 8.74
CA LYS A 24 5.49 11.71 8.41
C LYS A 24 4.81 11.54 7.04
N THR A 25 5.24 10.55 6.26
CA THR A 25 4.70 10.29 4.92
C THR A 25 3.30 9.70 5.07
N PRO A 26 2.25 10.32 4.51
CA PRO A 26 0.94 9.71 4.46
C PRO A 26 0.99 8.44 3.61
N ILE A 27 0.57 7.30 4.17
CA ILE A 27 0.62 6.01 3.47
C ILE A 27 -0.78 5.45 3.36
N VAL A 28 -1.17 5.09 2.13
CA VAL A 28 -2.29 4.17 1.86
C VAL A 28 -1.66 2.83 1.51
N MET A 29 -2.10 1.74 2.14
CA MET A 29 -1.49 0.43 1.90
C MET A 29 -2.52 -0.65 1.59
N SER A 30 -2.24 -1.42 0.54
CA SER A 30 -2.97 -2.65 0.17
C SER A 30 -2.03 -3.84 0.32
N ILE A 31 -2.46 -4.89 1.03
CA ILE A 31 -1.65 -6.09 1.27
C ILE A 31 -2.44 -7.31 0.78
N GLY A 32 -1.83 -8.12 -0.09
CA GLY A 32 -2.43 -9.37 -0.56
C GLY A 32 -1.94 -9.78 -1.95
N ARG A 33 -2.60 -10.77 -2.55
CA ARG A 33 -2.31 -11.17 -3.93
C ARG A 33 -2.63 -10.02 -4.89
N VAL A 34 -1.70 -9.69 -5.78
CA VAL A 34 -1.85 -8.64 -6.79
C VAL A 34 -2.53 -9.24 -8.02
N ALA A 35 -3.85 -9.39 -7.94
CA ALA A 35 -4.66 -10.02 -8.96
C ALA A 35 -5.83 -9.11 -9.37
N PHE A 36 -6.33 -9.29 -10.60
CA PHE A 36 -7.33 -8.40 -11.19
C PHE A 36 -8.64 -8.39 -10.39
N GLU A 37 -9.01 -9.52 -9.78
CA GLU A 37 -10.20 -9.64 -8.93
C GLU A 37 -10.13 -8.86 -7.61
N LYS A 38 -9.00 -8.19 -7.32
CA LYS A 38 -8.82 -7.34 -6.13
C LYS A 38 -9.06 -5.87 -6.39
N ASN A 39 -9.44 -5.49 -7.62
CA ASN A 39 -9.77 -4.12 -8.03
C ASN A 39 -8.72 -3.09 -7.58
N ILE A 40 -7.43 -3.45 -7.66
CA ILE A 40 -6.32 -2.58 -7.23
C ILE A 40 -6.17 -1.40 -8.20
N ASP A 41 -6.60 -1.57 -9.44
CA ASP A 41 -6.71 -0.55 -10.47
C ASP A 41 -7.64 0.60 -10.06
N ASP A 42 -8.79 0.31 -9.45
CA ASP A 42 -9.68 1.35 -8.91
C ASP A 42 -8.98 2.18 -7.82
N VAL A 43 -8.16 1.51 -7.01
CA VAL A 43 -7.37 2.15 -5.94
C VAL A 43 -6.35 3.11 -6.53
N ILE A 44 -5.64 2.71 -7.59
CA ILE A 44 -4.65 3.56 -8.25
C ILE A 44 -5.34 4.79 -8.86
N THR A 45 -6.49 4.59 -9.50
CA THR A 45 -7.29 5.69 -10.07
C THR A 45 -7.76 6.67 -8.99
N ALA A 46 -8.30 6.16 -7.88
CA ALA A 46 -8.73 7.00 -6.76
C ALA A 46 -7.53 7.71 -6.10
N PHE A 47 -6.40 7.02 -6.00
CA PHE A 47 -5.19 7.56 -5.38
C PHE A 47 -4.57 8.71 -6.19
N ALA A 48 -4.77 8.77 -7.51
CA ALA A 48 -4.36 9.92 -8.31
C ALA A 48 -4.96 11.24 -7.78
N GLN A 49 -6.23 11.23 -7.37
CA GLN A 49 -6.89 12.39 -6.75
C GLN A 49 -6.33 12.75 -5.37
N VAL A 50 -5.79 11.76 -4.65
CA VAL A 50 -5.10 12.00 -3.37
C VAL A 50 -3.77 12.71 -3.62
N VAL A 51 -2.99 12.25 -4.60
CA VAL A 51 -1.70 12.85 -4.96
C VAL A 51 -1.86 14.32 -5.40
N GLU A 52 -2.96 14.66 -6.08
CA GLU A 52 -3.27 16.06 -6.43
C GLU A 52 -3.39 16.98 -5.19
N ARG A 53 -3.87 16.45 -4.06
CA ARG A 53 -4.10 17.22 -2.82
C ARG A 53 -2.97 17.08 -1.82
N ILE A 54 -2.33 15.92 -1.79
CA ILE A 54 -1.28 15.51 -0.86
C ILE A 54 -0.15 14.87 -1.69
N PRO A 55 0.71 15.68 -2.33
CA PRO A 55 1.76 15.17 -3.24
C PRO A 55 2.76 14.23 -2.57
N GLU A 56 2.93 14.33 -1.26
CA GLU A 56 3.81 13.48 -0.45
C GLU A 56 3.20 12.10 -0.13
N ALA A 57 1.91 11.89 -0.39
CA ALA A 57 1.25 10.62 -0.10
C ALA A 57 1.83 9.49 -0.94
N LYS A 58 1.90 8.29 -0.36
CA LYS A 58 2.37 7.07 -1.03
C LYS A 58 1.34 5.95 -0.96
N LEU A 59 1.08 5.32 -2.09
CA LEU A 59 0.31 4.09 -2.20
C LEU A 59 1.28 2.90 -2.20
N VAL A 60 1.23 2.08 -1.16
CA VAL A 60 2.07 0.88 -1.04
C VAL A 60 1.21 -0.35 -1.33
N ILE A 61 1.57 -1.11 -2.35
CA ILE A 61 0.92 -2.39 -2.70
C ILE A 61 1.90 -3.50 -2.36
N VAL A 62 1.60 -4.26 -1.31
CA VAL A 62 2.43 -5.35 -0.81
C VAL A 62 1.88 -6.69 -1.29
N GLY A 63 2.67 -7.36 -2.13
CA GLY A 63 2.36 -8.67 -2.66
C GLY A 63 2.84 -8.86 -4.09
N ASP A 64 2.44 -9.98 -4.67
CA ASP A 64 2.76 -10.33 -6.05
C ASP A 64 1.54 -10.97 -6.73
N GLY A 65 1.58 -11.04 -8.05
CA GLY A 65 0.54 -11.66 -8.85
C GLY A 65 0.44 -11.11 -10.28
N PRO A 66 -0.48 -11.68 -11.08
CA PRO A 66 -0.55 -11.46 -12.52
C PRO A 66 -0.90 -10.01 -12.90
N ALA A 67 -1.52 -9.23 -12.00
CA ALA A 67 -1.92 -7.86 -12.31
C ALA A 67 -0.79 -6.84 -12.15
N ARG A 68 0.37 -7.23 -11.61
CA ARG A 68 1.46 -6.30 -11.25
C ARG A 68 1.89 -5.38 -12.39
N SER A 69 2.21 -5.95 -13.56
CA SER A 69 2.69 -5.17 -14.71
C SER A 69 1.62 -4.22 -15.24
N ALA A 70 0.34 -4.61 -15.22
CA ALA A 70 -0.77 -3.76 -15.63
C ALA A 70 -0.93 -2.56 -14.68
N LEU A 71 -0.83 -2.79 -13.37
CA LEU A 71 -0.92 -1.74 -12.36
C LEU A 71 0.28 -0.77 -12.41
N GLU A 72 1.49 -1.26 -12.70
CA GLU A 72 2.67 -0.42 -12.94
C GLU A 72 2.50 0.48 -14.18
N SER A 73 1.92 -0.06 -15.26
CA SER A 73 1.57 0.73 -16.46
C SER A 73 0.54 1.80 -16.12
N GLN A 74 -0.56 1.42 -15.46
CA GLN A 74 -1.63 2.36 -15.10
C GLN A 74 -1.12 3.50 -14.23
N ALA A 75 -0.27 3.23 -13.23
CA ALA A 75 0.32 4.28 -12.41
C ALA A 75 1.20 5.25 -13.23
N SER A 76 1.88 4.73 -14.26
CA SER A 76 2.68 5.54 -15.19
C SER A 76 1.80 6.38 -16.12
N ASP A 77 0.73 5.79 -16.66
CA ASP A 77 -0.23 6.47 -17.53
C ASP A 77 -0.96 7.61 -16.79
N LEU A 78 -1.22 7.43 -15.50
CA LEU A 78 -1.79 8.46 -14.62
C LEU A 78 -0.75 9.46 -14.10
N GLY A 79 0.53 9.31 -14.42
CA GLY A 79 1.60 10.21 -13.98
C GLY A 79 1.94 10.14 -12.49
N ILE A 80 1.50 9.10 -11.79
CA ILE A 80 1.69 8.93 -10.32
C ILE A 80 2.64 7.78 -9.98
N ARG A 81 3.42 7.29 -10.96
CA ARG A 81 4.33 6.14 -10.79
C ARG A 81 5.28 6.26 -9.60
N GLU A 82 5.77 7.46 -9.32
CA GLU A 82 6.68 7.75 -8.19
C GLU A 82 5.97 7.74 -6.83
N SER A 83 4.64 7.84 -6.83
CA SER A 83 3.81 7.78 -5.63
C SER A 83 3.21 6.40 -5.37
N VAL A 84 3.45 5.42 -6.26
CA VAL A 84 3.00 4.03 -6.11
C VAL A 84 4.21 3.10 -5.93
N ILE A 85 4.24 2.37 -4.82
CA ILE A 85 5.31 1.43 -4.45
C ILE A 85 4.74 0.02 -4.48
N LEU A 86 5.14 -0.79 -5.48
CA LEU A 86 4.79 -2.21 -5.55
C LEU A 86 5.91 -3.05 -4.94
N TRP A 87 5.66 -3.63 -3.77
CA TRP A 87 6.66 -4.37 -3.01
C TRP A 87 6.30 -5.86 -2.93
N VAL A 88 7.15 -6.74 -3.46
CA VAL A 88 6.99 -8.19 -3.26
C VAL A 88 7.56 -8.58 -1.91
N ARG A 89 6.79 -9.33 -1.13
CA ARG A 89 7.26 -9.89 0.13
C ARG A 89 7.55 -11.37 -0.02
N TYR A 90 8.84 -11.72 -0.02
CA TYR A 90 9.30 -13.10 0.10
C TYR A 90 9.39 -13.43 1.60
N ASN A 91 8.72 -14.50 2.05
CA ASN A 91 8.70 -15.06 3.43
C ASN A 91 7.54 -14.60 4.35
N THR A 92 6.56 -15.50 4.52
CA THR A 92 5.37 -15.41 5.38
C THR A 92 5.74 -15.70 6.83
N ARG A 93 6.10 -14.68 7.62
CA ARG A 93 6.11 -14.83 9.09
C ARG A 93 6.17 -13.56 9.95
N LYS A 94 5.87 -12.36 9.46
CA LYS A 94 5.79 -11.17 10.35
C LYS A 94 4.70 -10.18 9.93
N SER A 95 4.00 -9.68 10.93
CA SER A 95 2.76 -8.92 10.98
C SER A 95 2.52 -7.87 9.90
N ILE A 96 1.24 -7.75 9.51
CA ILE A 96 0.63 -6.62 8.82
C ILE A 96 0.73 -5.40 9.74
N VAL A 97 1.37 -4.33 9.28
CA VAL A 97 1.39 -3.04 9.97
C VAL A 97 0.35 -2.16 9.27
N ILE A 98 -0.82 -1.96 9.88
CA ILE A 98 -1.79 -0.99 9.37
C ILE A 98 -1.30 0.38 9.83
N ILE A 99 -0.75 1.17 8.91
CA ILE A 99 -0.51 2.61 9.11
C ILE A 99 -1.68 3.34 8.43
N ASP A 100 -2.32 4.22 9.19
CA ASP A 100 -3.65 4.80 8.98
C ASP A 100 -3.89 5.41 7.58
N LEU A 101 -4.63 4.70 6.72
CA LEU A 101 -5.98 5.09 6.24
C LEU A 101 -6.66 3.87 5.60
N VAL A 102 -7.87 3.58 6.07
CA VAL A 102 -8.68 2.40 5.75
C VAL A 102 -9.13 2.41 4.30
N MET A 103 -8.74 1.39 3.53
CA MET A 103 -9.58 0.88 2.44
C MET A 103 -9.97 -0.56 2.79
N PHE A 104 -11.11 -0.67 3.47
CA PHE A 104 -11.75 -1.94 3.79
C PHE A 104 -12.40 -2.48 2.52
N CYS A 105 -11.64 -3.16 1.66
CA CYS A 105 -12.23 -3.89 0.54
C CYS A 105 -12.85 -5.18 1.09
N LEU A 106 -14.12 -5.09 1.50
CA LEU A 106 -14.97 -6.26 1.72
C LEU A 106 -15.17 -6.96 0.38
N SER A 107 -14.41 -8.04 0.17
CA SER A 107 -14.89 -9.18 -0.59
C SER A 107 -14.54 -10.44 0.19
N ILE A 108 -15.24 -10.60 1.32
CA ILE A 108 -15.54 -11.91 1.87
C ILE A 108 -16.80 -12.35 1.13
N ASN A 109 -16.65 -13.18 0.09
CA ASN A 109 -17.78 -13.97 -0.38
C ASN A 109 -18.05 -15.05 0.66
N PHE A 110 -19.34 -15.20 0.96
CA PHE A 110 -19.95 -16.23 1.79
C PHE A 110 -19.64 -17.64 1.26
#